data_AF-A0A1H5C680-F1
#
_entry.id   AF-A0A1H5C680-F1
#
_cell.length_a   1.000
_cell.length_b   1.000
_cell.length_c   1.000
_cell.angle_alpha   90.00
_cell.angle_beta   90.00
_cell.angle_gamma   90.00
#
_symmetry.space_group_name_H-M   'P 1'
#
loop_
_entity.id
_entity.type
_entity.pdbx_description
1 polymer ?
#
loop_
_entity_poly.entity_id
_entity_poly.type
_entity_poly.pdbx_seq_one_letter_code
_entity_poly.pdbx_strand_id
1 'polypeptide(L)'
;MRFPETGSPPTKDTDLITTARLDLVPLSAVHAEEMATVLSSPALHTFTGGEPLTPDALRTRYERLVAGSAGPVAEIAWAVGAPWQGRGLATEAAKGLVSWLGEHPVPTIVAHIHPDHRASAAVATAVGLTPTEQWQDGEIRWQRATRP
;
A
#
# COMPACT_ATOMS: atom_id res chain seq x y z
N MET A 1 46.53 -12.55 -14.58
CA MET A 1 45.61 -12.82 -13.45
C MET A 1 44.28 -12.16 -13.82
N ARG A 2 43.25 -12.95 -14.11
CA ARG A 2 42.00 -12.53 -14.74
C ARG A 2 40.93 -12.49 -13.65
N PHE A 3 40.29 -11.35 -13.42
CA PHE A 3 39.10 -11.24 -12.57
C PHE A 3 37.87 -11.60 -13.40
N PRO A 4 37.04 -12.58 -12.99
CA PRO A 4 35.67 -12.66 -13.45
C PRO A 4 34.77 -12.06 -12.37
N GLU A 5 34.53 -10.75 -12.44
CA GLU A 5 33.40 -10.12 -11.74
C GLU A 5 32.19 -10.19 -12.68
N THR A 6 31.70 -11.40 -12.95
CA THR A 6 30.30 -11.60 -13.34
C THR A 6 29.51 -11.86 -12.06
N GLY A 7 29.44 -10.85 -11.20
CA GLY A 7 28.28 -10.73 -10.34
C GLY A 7 27.14 -10.31 -11.25
N SER A 8 26.19 -11.21 -11.51
CA SER A 8 24.85 -10.72 -11.83
C SER A 8 24.49 -9.67 -10.77
N PRO A 9 23.87 -8.53 -11.13
CA PRO A 9 23.29 -7.69 -10.09
C PRO A 9 22.42 -8.59 -9.22
N PRO A 10 22.43 -8.45 -7.87
CA PRO A 10 21.47 -9.19 -7.07
C PRO A 10 20.08 -8.82 -7.61
N THR A 11 19.44 -9.75 -8.30
CA THR A 11 18.02 -9.70 -8.58
C THR A 11 17.36 -9.74 -7.23
N LYS A 12 17.03 -8.56 -6.71
CA LYS A 12 16.18 -8.45 -5.53
C LYS A 12 14.78 -8.91 -5.95
N ASP A 13 14.58 -10.21 -6.06
CA ASP A 13 13.27 -10.88 -5.96
C ASP A 13 12.77 -10.77 -4.50
N THR A 14 12.85 -9.57 -3.92
CA THR A 14 12.60 -9.38 -2.48
C THR A 14 11.13 -9.01 -2.30
N ASP A 15 10.39 -10.09 -2.16
CA ASP A 15 9.14 -10.25 -1.42
C ASP A 15 7.85 -9.92 -2.18
N LEU A 16 7.62 -10.72 -3.22
CA LEU A 16 6.28 -10.99 -3.69
C LEU A 16 5.42 -11.57 -2.55
N ILE A 17 4.23 -11.01 -2.34
CA ILE A 17 3.24 -11.57 -1.42
C ILE A 17 2.15 -12.27 -2.25
N THR A 18 2.18 -13.60 -2.26
CA THR A 18 1.15 -14.40 -2.92
C THR A 18 -0.01 -14.70 -1.96
N THR A 19 -1.23 -14.51 -2.46
CA THR A 19 -2.48 -14.80 -1.77
C THR A 19 -3.28 -15.85 -2.58
N ALA A 20 -4.56 -16.04 -2.27
CA ALA A 20 -5.36 -17.03 -2.99
C ALA A 20 -5.65 -16.60 -4.44
N ARG A 21 -5.78 -15.28 -4.68
CA ARG A 21 -6.20 -14.72 -5.97
C ARG A 21 -5.29 -13.61 -6.48
N LEU A 22 -4.39 -13.09 -5.65
CA LEU A 22 -3.54 -11.94 -5.96
C LEU A 22 -2.07 -12.25 -5.69
N ASP A 23 -1.23 -11.72 -6.58
CA ASP A 23 0.19 -11.57 -6.38
C ASP A 23 0.48 -10.08 -6.13
N LEU A 24 0.91 -9.73 -4.93
CA LEU A 24 1.30 -8.35 -4.60
C LEU A 24 2.79 -8.18 -4.90
N VAL A 25 3.06 -7.46 -5.98
CA VAL A 25 4.41 -7.10 -6.39
C VAL A 25 4.89 -5.83 -5.68
N PRO A 26 6.19 -5.70 -5.35
CA PRO A 26 6.75 -4.46 -4.81
C PRO A 26 6.41 -3.25 -5.70
N LEU A 27 5.99 -2.15 -5.07
CA LEU A 27 5.67 -0.92 -5.80
C LEU A 27 6.92 -0.41 -6.54
N SER A 28 6.75 0.04 -7.77
CA SER A 28 7.81 0.61 -8.59
C SER A 28 7.26 1.78 -9.42
N ALA A 29 8.12 2.76 -9.72
CA ALA A 29 7.80 3.90 -10.57
C ALA A 29 7.30 3.48 -11.96
N VAL A 30 7.69 2.30 -12.44
CA VAL A 30 7.25 1.76 -13.74
C VAL A 30 5.75 1.45 -13.77
N HIS A 31 5.12 1.18 -12.63
CA HIS A 31 3.69 0.89 -12.54
C HIS A 31 2.82 2.14 -12.72
N ALA A 32 3.41 3.35 -12.72
CA ALA A 32 2.65 4.59 -12.71
C ALA A 32 1.77 4.79 -13.97
N GLU A 33 2.23 4.35 -15.14
CA GLU A 33 1.48 4.53 -16.38
C GLU A 33 0.19 3.69 -16.39
N GLU A 34 0.32 2.41 -16.06
CA GLU A 34 -0.83 1.51 -15.91
C GLU A 34 -1.76 1.98 -14.79
N MET A 35 -1.21 2.29 -13.62
CA MET A 35 -1.98 2.66 -12.45
C MET A 35 -2.68 4.02 -12.59
N ALA A 36 -2.16 4.95 -13.40
CA ALA A 36 -2.86 6.20 -13.67
C ALA A 36 -4.21 5.95 -14.35
N THR A 37 -4.30 4.94 -15.22
CA THR A 37 -5.56 4.53 -15.84
C THR A 37 -6.49 3.89 -14.81
N VAL A 38 -5.99 2.98 -13.98
CA VAL A 38 -6.78 2.29 -12.94
C VAL A 38 -7.33 3.29 -11.91
N LEU A 39 -6.52 4.28 -11.53
CA LEU A 39 -6.84 5.30 -10.53
C LEU A 39 -7.50 6.55 -11.12
N SER A 40 -7.84 6.54 -12.42
CA SER A 40 -8.42 7.67 -13.14
C SER A 40 -9.86 8.01 -12.71
N SER A 41 -10.57 7.06 -12.10
CA SER A 41 -11.96 7.26 -11.72
C SER A 41 -12.09 8.27 -10.57
N PRO A 42 -12.84 9.38 -10.71
CA PRO A 42 -13.05 10.35 -9.63
C PRO A 42 -13.71 9.74 -8.38
N ALA A 43 -14.47 8.65 -8.55
CA ALA A 43 -15.08 7.93 -7.44
C ALA A 43 -14.04 7.34 -6.46
N LEU A 44 -12.80 7.09 -6.92
CA LEU A 44 -11.71 6.63 -6.05
C LEU A 44 -11.15 7.74 -5.16
N HIS A 45 -11.34 9.01 -5.53
CA HIS A 45 -10.78 10.17 -4.83
C HIS A 45 -11.79 10.88 -3.92
N THR A 46 -13.03 10.39 -3.87
CA THR A 46 -14.12 11.02 -3.09
C THR A 46 -13.78 11.17 -1.61
N PHE A 47 -13.00 10.25 -1.05
CA PHE A 47 -12.68 10.24 0.39
C PHE A 47 -11.22 10.55 0.71
N THR A 48 -10.28 10.22 -0.18
CA THR A 48 -8.85 10.51 0.01
C THR A 48 -8.49 11.96 -0.33
N GLY A 49 -9.43 12.69 -0.96
CA GLY A 49 -9.18 14.00 -1.53
C GLY A 49 -8.28 13.95 -2.76
N GLY A 50 -8.13 15.12 -3.39
CA GLY A 50 -7.36 15.29 -4.63
C GLY A 50 -8.11 14.88 -5.90
N GLU A 51 -7.40 14.97 -7.02
CA GLU A 51 -7.87 14.54 -8.33
C GLU A 51 -6.98 13.41 -8.84
N PRO A 52 -7.47 12.58 -9.78
CA PRO A 52 -6.63 11.60 -10.45
C PRO A 52 -5.32 12.21 -10.95
N LEU A 53 -4.20 11.63 -10.51
CA LEU A 53 -2.88 12.10 -10.91
C LEU A 53 -2.60 11.73 -12.37
N THR A 54 -1.91 12.63 -13.08
CA THR A 54 -1.31 12.31 -14.37
C THR A 54 -0.25 11.20 -14.20
N PRO A 55 0.08 10.44 -15.26
CA PRO A 55 1.12 9.41 -15.19
C PRO A 55 2.45 9.91 -14.61
N ASP A 56 2.89 11.11 -15.00
CA ASP A 56 4.14 11.70 -14.51
C ASP A 56 4.05 12.07 -13.02
N ALA A 57 2.94 12.66 -12.59
CA ALA A 57 2.74 12.99 -11.18
C ALA A 57 2.65 11.72 -10.31
N LEU A 58 2.01 10.66 -10.83
CA LEU A 58 1.93 9.37 -10.15
C LEU A 58 3.30 8.69 -10.08
N ARG A 59 4.13 8.83 -11.12
CA ARG A 59 5.52 8.35 -11.13
C ARG A 59 6.34 9.00 -10.01
N THR A 60 6.31 10.33 -9.92
CA THR A 60 6.99 11.06 -8.84
C THR A 60 6.46 10.65 -7.45
N ARG A 61 5.14 10.38 -7.33
CA ARG A 61 4.58 9.86 -6.08
C ARG A 61 5.14 8.47 -5.74
N TYR A 62 5.20 7.56 -6.71
CA TYR A 62 5.72 6.20 -6.50
C TYR A 62 7.21 6.20 -6.17
N GLU A 63 8.01 7.05 -6.82
CA GLU A 63 9.43 7.22 -6.48
C GLU A 63 9.62 7.60 -5.01
N ARG A 64 8.81 8.53 -4.48
CA ARG A 64 8.84 8.90 -3.06
C ARG A 64 8.42 7.75 -2.14
N LEU A 65 7.39 6.99 -2.51
CA LEU A 65 6.93 5.85 -1.71
C LEU A 65 7.99 4.73 -1.67
N VAL A 66 8.67 4.47 -2.80
CA VAL A 66 9.74 3.47 -2.90
C VAL A 66 10.99 3.89 -2.14
N ALA A 67 11.32 5.18 -2.12
CA ALA A 67 12.39 5.71 -1.27
C ALA A 67 12.12 5.48 0.24
N GLY A 68 10.85 5.33 0.61
CA GLY A 68 10.40 5.03 1.96
C GLY A 68 10.54 6.21 2.92
N SER A 69 10.11 6.00 4.16
CA SER A 69 10.26 6.95 5.27
C SER A 69 11.20 6.38 6.32
N ALA A 70 12.06 7.21 6.91
CA ALA A 70 12.85 6.83 8.06
C ALA A 70 11.95 6.81 9.32
N GLY A 71 11.54 5.63 9.77
CA GLY A 71 10.75 5.50 10.99
C GLY A 71 10.37 4.06 11.33
N PRO A 72 10.03 3.79 12.60
CA PRO A 72 9.61 2.46 13.07
C PRO A 72 8.15 2.14 12.72
N VAL A 73 7.52 2.90 11.82
CA VAL A 73 6.10 2.79 11.49
C VAL A 73 5.98 2.45 10.01
N ALA A 74 5.23 1.39 9.68
CA ALA A 74 4.79 1.15 8.32
C ALA A 74 3.42 1.79 8.10
N GLU A 75 3.36 2.77 7.21
CA GLU A 75 2.11 3.32 6.72
C GLU A 75 1.65 2.53 5.49
N ILE A 76 0.41 2.06 5.52
CA ILE A 76 -0.20 1.28 4.44
C ILE A 76 -1.45 1.98 3.90
N ALA A 77 -1.67 1.82 2.60
CA ALA A 77 -2.87 2.25 1.90
C ALA A 77 -3.25 1.22 0.83
N TRP A 78 -4.51 1.21 0.40
CA TRP A 78 -5.00 0.33 -0.66
C TRP A 78 -5.96 1.07 -1.57
N ALA A 79 -5.94 0.71 -2.85
CA ALA A 79 -6.93 1.12 -3.83
C ALA A 79 -7.23 -0.06 -4.76
N VAL A 80 -8.48 -0.21 -5.16
CA VAL A 80 -8.92 -1.23 -6.11
C VAL A 80 -9.69 -0.54 -7.22
N GLY A 81 -9.29 -0.76 -8.47
CA GLY A 81 -9.97 -0.22 -9.65
C GLY A 81 -11.48 -0.50 -9.60
N ALA A 82 -12.29 0.49 -9.98
CA ALA A 82 -13.75 0.44 -9.84
C ALA A 82 -14.41 -0.87 -10.35
N PRO A 83 -14.01 -1.46 -11.51
CA PRO A 83 -14.67 -2.69 -12.00
C PRO A 83 -14.40 -3.95 -11.16
N TRP A 84 -13.44 -3.87 -10.22
CA TRP A 84 -12.92 -4.99 -9.43
C TRP A 84 -13.34 -4.88 -7.95
N GLN A 85 -13.99 -3.78 -7.57
CA GLN A 85 -14.52 -3.57 -6.23
C GLN A 85 -15.66 -4.53 -5.89
N GLY A 86 -15.97 -4.67 -4.59
CA GLY A 86 -17.03 -5.56 -4.10
C GLY A 86 -16.68 -7.06 -4.07
N ARG A 87 -15.44 -7.43 -4.46
CA ARG A 87 -14.99 -8.83 -4.57
C ARG A 87 -14.08 -9.30 -3.42
N GLY A 88 -13.90 -8.46 -2.40
CA GLY A 88 -13.02 -8.73 -1.26
C GLY A 88 -11.52 -8.64 -1.54
N LEU A 89 -11.10 -8.14 -2.71
CA LEU A 89 -9.69 -8.06 -3.10
C LEU A 89 -8.87 -7.12 -2.20
N ALA A 90 -9.43 -5.98 -1.79
CA ALA A 90 -8.76 -5.06 -0.86
C ALA A 90 -8.46 -5.74 0.49
N THR A 91 -9.44 -6.47 1.04
CA THR A 91 -9.26 -7.21 2.29
C THR A 91 -8.22 -8.32 2.15
N GLU A 92 -8.22 -9.05 1.05
CA GLU A 92 -7.24 -10.11 0.78
C GLU A 92 -5.82 -9.54 0.67
N ALA A 93 -5.65 -8.48 -0.14
CA ALA A 93 -4.36 -7.81 -0.29
C ALA A 93 -3.86 -7.25 1.05
N ALA A 94 -4.72 -6.56 1.81
CA ALA A 94 -4.36 -5.99 3.10
C ALA A 94 -3.99 -7.08 4.12
N LYS A 95 -4.68 -8.23 4.12
CA LYS A 95 -4.32 -9.38 4.98
C LYS A 95 -2.94 -9.93 4.62
N GLY A 96 -2.66 -10.11 3.33
CA GLY A 96 -1.34 -10.54 2.86
C GLY A 96 -0.24 -9.58 3.32
N LEU A 97 -0.42 -8.27 3.07
CA LEU A 97 0.54 -7.23 3.45
C LEU A 97 0.77 -7.17 4.96
N VAL A 98 -0.30 -7.16 5.77
CA VAL A 98 -0.18 -7.10 7.23
C VAL A 98 0.43 -8.37 7.81
N SER A 99 0.18 -9.54 7.21
CA SER A 99 0.85 -10.78 7.60
C SER A 99 2.36 -10.68 7.32
N TRP A 100 2.73 -10.24 6.12
CA TRP A 100 4.13 -10.07 5.74
C TRP A 100 4.86 -9.05 6.63
N LEU A 101 4.23 -7.89 6.90
CA LEU A 101 4.77 -6.88 7.82
C LEU A 101 4.94 -7.40 9.26
N GLY A 102 4.14 -8.38 9.68
CA GLY A 102 4.26 -9.01 10.99
C GLY A 102 5.52 -9.86 11.17
N GLU A 103 6.13 -10.31 10.08
CA GLU A 103 7.40 -11.05 10.09
C GLU A 103 8.63 -10.12 10.03
N HIS A 104 8.40 -8.81 9.95
CA HIS A 104 9.44 -7.78 9.82
C HIS A 104 9.55 -6.93 11.09
N PRO A 105 10.71 -6.29 11.34
CA PRO A 105 10.95 -5.47 12.53
C PRO A 105 10.25 -4.09 12.44
N VAL A 106 8.94 -4.10 12.21
CA VAL A 106 8.07 -2.93 12.08
C VAL A 106 7.10 -2.94 13.24
N PRO A 107 7.38 -2.25 14.37
CA PRO A 107 6.57 -2.36 15.59
C PRO A 107 5.14 -1.82 15.46
N THR A 108 4.84 -1.00 14.45
CA THR A 108 3.51 -0.41 14.28
C THR A 108 3.13 -0.28 12.81
N ILE A 109 1.91 -0.72 12.49
CA ILE A 109 1.27 -0.55 11.18
C ILE A 109 0.17 0.51 11.33
N VAL A 110 0.13 1.46 10.40
CA VAL A 110 -0.86 2.55 10.38
C VAL A 110 -1.52 2.68 9.02
N ALA A 111 -2.75 3.18 9.03
CA ALA A 111 -3.46 3.64 7.83
C ALA A 111 -4.25 4.90 8.18
N HIS A 112 -4.39 5.81 7.22
CA HIS A 112 -5.25 6.98 7.36
C HIS A 112 -6.52 6.76 6.54
N ILE A 113 -7.68 6.96 7.19
CA ILE A 113 -8.98 6.63 6.61
C ILE A 113 -9.97 7.74 6.95
N HIS A 114 -10.56 8.35 5.93
CA HIS A 114 -11.65 9.29 6.09
C HIS A 114 -12.83 8.65 6.87
N PRO A 115 -13.41 9.33 7.87
CA PRO A 115 -14.45 8.76 8.76
C PRO A 115 -15.68 8.22 8.00
N ASP A 116 -16.05 8.85 6.89
CA ASP A 116 -17.19 8.42 6.07
C ASP A 116 -16.88 7.24 5.12
N HIS A 117 -15.61 6.83 4.99
CA HIS A 117 -15.21 5.77 4.06
C HIS A 117 -15.40 4.37 4.66
N ARG A 118 -16.67 3.95 4.79
CA ARG A 118 -17.06 2.67 5.42
C ARG A 118 -16.37 1.43 4.85
N ALA A 119 -16.17 1.37 3.53
CA ALA A 119 -15.50 0.24 2.89
C ALA A 119 -14.04 0.09 3.34
N SER A 120 -13.28 1.18 3.43
CA SER A 120 -11.90 1.16 3.93
C SER A 120 -11.86 0.89 5.43
N ALA A 121 -12.79 1.44 6.22
CA ALA A 121 -12.91 1.09 7.65
C ALA A 121 -13.16 -0.42 7.87
N ALA A 122 -13.96 -1.06 7.01
CA ALA A 122 -14.18 -2.50 7.05
C ALA A 122 -12.91 -3.30 6.70
N VAL A 123 -12.13 -2.85 5.72
CA VAL A 123 -10.82 -3.45 5.39
C VAL A 123 -9.87 -3.34 6.59
N ALA A 124 -9.73 -2.15 7.18
CA ALA A 124 -8.86 -1.90 8.32
C ALA A 124 -9.22 -2.78 9.53
N THR A 125 -10.52 -2.87 9.84
CA THR A 125 -11.03 -3.76 10.90
C THR A 125 -10.69 -5.23 10.61
N ALA A 126 -10.85 -5.68 9.35
CA ALA A 126 -10.61 -7.07 8.96
C ALA A 126 -9.13 -7.49 9.05
N VAL A 127 -8.20 -6.54 9.08
CA VAL A 127 -6.76 -6.79 9.30
C VAL A 127 -6.29 -6.44 10.72
N GLY A 128 -7.23 -6.11 11.61
CA GLY A 128 -6.98 -5.86 13.02
C GLY A 128 -6.42 -4.47 13.33
N LEU A 129 -6.53 -3.51 12.41
CA LEU A 129 -6.32 -2.11 12.76
C LEU A 129 -7.55 -1.59 13.54
N THR A 130 -7.29 -0.67 14.45
CA THR A 130 -8.33 0.00 15.25
C THR A 130 -8.22 1.52 15.09
N PRO A 131 -9.34 2.26 15.06
CA PRO A 131 -9.30 3.72 14.96
C PRO A 131 -8.71 4.31 16.25
N THR A 132 -8.03 5.43 16.11
CA THR A 132 -7.50 6.21 17.24
C THR A 132 -8.22 7.55 17.35
N GLU A 133 -7.86 8.34 18.36
CA GLU A 133 -8.31 9.74 18.48
C GLU A 133 -7.49 10.72 17.62
N GLN A 134 -6.46 10.24 16.90
CA GLN A 134 -5.58 11.09 16.10
C GLN A 134 -6.17 11.34 14.71
N TRP A 135 -6.14 12.61 14.30
CA TRP A 135 -6.60 13.10 13.01
C TRP A 135 -5.43 13.64 12.18
N GLN A 136 -5.46 13.41 10.88
CA GLN A 136 -4.53 13.96 9.89
C GLN A 136 -5.31 14.30 8.62
N ASP A 137 -5.29 15.57 8.20
CA ASP A 137 -5.90 16.03 6.94
C ASP A 137 -7.36 15.59 6.72
N GLY A 138 -8.15 15.53 7.80
CA GLY A 138 -9.56 15.08 7.76
C GLY A 138 -9.76 13.58 7.85
N GLU A 139 -8.67 12.80 7.91
CA GLU A 139 -8.68 11.35 8.08
C GLU A 139 -8.36 10.97 9.53
N ILE A 140 -8.90 9.82 9.96
CA ILE A 140 -8.59 9.22 11.25
C ILE A 140 -7.41 8.27 11.06
N ARG A 141 -6.43 8.33 11.96
CA ARG A 141 -5.37 7.33 12.03
C ARG A 141 -5.91 6.04 12.63
N TRP A 142 -5.79 4.96 11.88
CA TRP A 142 -5.99 3.59 12.31
C TRP A 142 -4.64 2.96 12.59
N GLN A 143 -4.53 2.13 13.62
CA GLN A 143 -3.27 1.48 13.95
C GLN A 143 -3.40 0.08 14.52
N ARG A 144 -2.32 -0.67 14.40
CA ARG A 144 -2.09 -2.00 14.98
C ARG A 144 -0.63 -2.13 15.38
N ALA A 145 -0.37 -2.70 16.56
CA ALA A 145 0.98 -3.17 16.92
C ALA A 145 1.28 -4.51 16.22
N THR A 146 2.52 -4.68 15.77
CA THR A 146 3.03 -6.01 15.41
C THR A 146 3.63 -6.64 16.68
N ARG A 147 3.63 -7.97 16.73
CA ARG A 147 4.39 -8.65 17.78
C ARG A 147 5.87 -8.59 17.40
N PRO A 148 6.78 -8.32 18.36
CA PRO A 148 8.21 -8.35 18.12
C PRO A 148 8.73 -9.76 17.85
#